data_AF-A0AAD5C4P3-F1
#
_entry.id   AF-A0AAD5C4P3-F1
#
_cell.length_a   1.000
_cell.length_b   1.000
_cell.length_c   1.000
_cell.angle_alpha   90.00
_cell.angle_beta   90.00
_cell.angle_gamma   90.00
#
_symmetry.space_group_name_H-M   'P 1'
#
loop_
_entity.id
_entity.type
_entity.pdbx_description
1 polymer ?
#
loop_
_entity_poly.entity_id
_entity_poly.type
_entity_poly.pdbx_seq_one_letter_code
_entity_poly.pdbx_strand_id
1 'polypeptide(L)'
;GLTEALFLKHKDIYVECERASMRQLYKAKMEELLAEGQQVPISVQVVTEFVSWNEEAISRCILFSHQPANLAANAKAVFTCLLHQVRQYTTEGLERAREGLREAASQRERFMLGRKVASGVASMVEGAATAGENSFRSFMLALQGCGSSVAIIQQYFVKSISRLLLPVDGAHAATCEEMTAAMSSAESSACKGLQQCIDIVIAEVERLLSAEQKVTDFKSPDDGLMADPRPTIACTRVVAYLSRVLESAFTALEGLNKQSFLAELGNRLHKILTNHWLKFAFNASGGLKLKRDITEYGDFLRNFNAPTIDEKFESLSIMANIFIVAPESLSSLIEGTPSIKKEAQRFVQLRDDYRSARLASKLSSVWA
;
A
#
# COMPACT_ATOMS: atom_id res chain seq x y z
N GLY A 1 -16.23 52.17 -24.60
CA GLY A 1 -15.61 53.47 -24.22
C GLY A 1 -14.14 53.53 -24.63
N LEU A 2 -13.42 54.65 -24.49
CA LEU A 2 -12.02 54.83 -24.96
C LEU A 2 -11.08 53.70 -24.47
N THR A 3 -11.22 53.29 -23.20
CA THR A 3 -10.49 52.17 -22.59
C THR A 3 -10.76 50.83 -23.29
N GLU A 4 -11.99 50.60 -23.71
CA GLU A 4 -12.40 49.37 -24.37
C GLU A 4 -11.81 49.28 -25.78
N ALA A 5 -11.78 50.39 -26.52
CA ALA A 5 -11.16 50.46 -27.84
C ALA A 5 -9.63 50.28 -27.80
N LEU A 6 -8.97 50.80 -26.76
CA LEU A 6 -7.52 50.69 -26.59
C LEU A 6 -7.07 49.29 -26.14
N PHE A 7 -7.88 48.59 -25.34
CA PHE A 7 -7.49 47.32 -24.72
C PHE A 7 -8.21 46.08 -25.29
N LEU A 8 -9.10 46.23 -26.28
CA LEU A 8 -9.88 45.11 -26.84
C LEU A 8 -8.99 43.94 -27.31
N LYS A 9 -8.00 44.22 -28.16
CA LYS A 9 -7.07 43.20 -28.68
C LYS A 9 -6.25 42.51 -27.57
N HIS A 10 -5.98 43.23 -26.49
CA HIS A 10 -5.24 42.67 -25.34
C HIS A 10 -6.12 41.77 -24.49
N LYS A 11 -7.44 42.02 -24.43
CA LYS A 11 -8.41 41.15 -23.76
C LYS A 11 -8.59 39.82 -24.48
N ASP A 12 -8.52 39.82 -25.81
CA ASP A 12 -8.71 38.59 -26.61
C ASP A 12 -7.58 37.57 -26.40
N ILE A 13 -6.35 38.03 -26.14
CA ILE A 13 -5.17 37.17 -25.92
C ILE A 13 -4.83 36.97 -24.44
N TYR A 14 -5.54 37.67 -23.53
CA TYR A 14 -5.20 37.75 -22.11
C TYR A 14 -5.08 36.37 -21.46
N VAL A 15 -6.06 35.49 -21.68
CA VAL A 15 -6.10 34.17 -21.04
C VAL A 15 -4.93 33.29 -21.48
N GLU A 16 -4.49 33.39 -22.73
CA GLU A 16 -3.34 32.65 -23.22
C GLU A 16 -2.02 33.19 -22.65
N CYS A 17 -1.89 34.51 -22.49
CA CYS A 17 -0.76 35.11 -21.80
C CYS A 17 -0.69 34.66 -20.33
N GLU A 18 -1.83 34.61 -19.64
CA GLU A 18 -1.93 34.16 -18.24
C GLU A 18 -1.52 32.69 -18.09
N ARG A 19 -2.03 31.80 -18.96
CA ARG A 19 -1.63 30.38 -19.00
C ARG A 19 -0.16 30.21 -19.31
N ALA A 20 0.39 30.99 -20.25
CA ALA A 20 1.81 30.95 -20.57
C ALA A 20 2.69 31.37 -19.39
N SER A 21 2.31 32.44 -18.68
CA SER A 21 3.00 32.90 -17.46
C SER A 21 2.98 31.83 -16.37
N MET A 22 1.82 31.22 -16.09
CA MET A 22 1.72 30.12 -15.12
C MET A 22 2.62 28.94 -15.49
N ARG A 23 2.66 28.53 -16.76
CA ARG A 23 3.56 27.45 -17.22
C ARG A 23 5.03 27.80 -17.04
N GLN A 24 5.42 29.06 -17.24
CA GLN A 24 6.79 29.52 -17.00
C GLN A 24 7.15 29.47 -15.51
N LEU A 25 6.26 29.93 -14.62
CA LEU A 25 6.44 29.84 -13.18
C LEU A 25 6.64 28.39 -12.71
N TYR A 26 5.79 27.48 -13.21
CA TYR A 26 5.94 26.05 -12.94
C TYR A 26 7.29 25.51 -13.40
N LYS A 27 7.71 25.81 -14.64
CA LYS A 27 8.99 25.36 -15.16
C LYS A 27 10.16 25.86 -14.31
N ALA A 28 10.17 27.14 -13.96
CA ALA A 28 11.20 27.74 -13.13
C ALA A 28 11.27 27.07 -11.75
N LYS A 29 10.11 26.81 -11.12
CA LYS A 29 10.06 26.14 -9.82
C LYS A 29 10.53 24.69 -9.89
N MET A 30 10.21 23.97 -10.96
CA MET A 30 10.71 22.61 -11.14
C MET A 30 12.23 22.58 -11.35
N GLU A 31 12.80 23.57 -12.05
CA GLU A 31 14.26 23.73 -12.20
C GLU A 31 14.95 24.08 -10.87
N GLU A 32 14.34 24.94 -10.05
CA GLU A 32 14.79 25.27 -8.69
C GLU A 32 14.86 24.02 -7.81
N LEU A 33 13.76 23.24 -7.74
CA LEU A 33 13.71 22.01 -6.94
C LEU A 33 14.74 20.97 -7.38
N LEU A 34 15.04 20.89 -8.68
CA LEU A 34 16.09 20.02 -9.20
C LEU A 34 17.49 20.51 -8.80
N ALA A 35 17.72 21.81 -8.83
CA ALA A 35 19.01 22.42 -8.46
C ALA A 35 19.33 22.27 -6.96
N GLU A 36 18.31 22.26 -6.11
CA GLU A 36 18.46 22.05 -4.66
C GLU A 36 18.84 20.61 -4.28
N GLY A 37 18.99 19.69 -5.25
CA GLY A 37 19.35 18.28 -5.00
C GLY A 37 18.28 17.54 -4.20
N GLN A 38 17.10 18.13 -4.08
CA GLN A 38 16.00 17.63 -3.29
C GLN A 38 15.35 16.47 -4.05
N GLN A 39 15.73 15.24 -3.71
CA GLN A 39 14.87 14.05 -3.88
C GLN A 39 13.67 14.14 -2.92
N VAL A 40 12.99 15.29 -2.92
CA VAL A 40 11.99 15.62 -1.92
C VAL A 40 10.70 14.89 -2.24
N PRO A 41 10.09 14.21 -1.26
CA PRO A 41 8.74 13.71 -1.38
C PRO A 41 7.80 14.87 -1.75
N ILE A 42 6.66 14.56 -2.36
CA ILE A 42 5.68 15.57 -2.77
C ILE A 42 5.43 16.58 -1.64
N SER A 43 5.80 17.84 -1.85
CA SER A 43 5.76 18.89 -0.85
C SER A 43 4.48 19.71 -0.98
N VAL A 44 3.81 19.87 0.15
CA VAL A 44 2.61 20.70 0.29
C VAL A 44 2.91 22.18 0.01
N GLN A 45 4.12 22.64 0.34
CA GLN A 45 4.52 24.04 0.13
C GLN A 45 4.56 24.38 -1.37
N VAL A 46 5.09 23.46 -2.20
CA VAL A 46 5.17 23.64 -3.66
C VAL A 46 3.78 23.78 -4.26
N VAL A 47 2.82 22.94 -3.85
CA VAL A 47 1.43 23.04 -4.33
C VAL A 47 0.74 24.29 -3.82
N THR A 48 1.08 24.76 -2.62
CA THR A 48 0.58 26.03 -2.09
C THR A 48 1.07 27.22 -2.92
N GLU A 49 2.33 27.20 -3.38
CA GLU A 49 2.85 28.21 -4.32
C GLU A 49 2.12 28.15 -5.67
N PHE A 50 1.80 26.96 -6.18
CA PHE A 50 1.02 26.83 -7.42
C PHE A 50 -0.37 27.46 -7.28
N VAL A 51 -1.01 27.24 -6.12
CA VAL A 51 -2.30 27.86 -5.80
C VAL A 51 -2.16 29.38 -5.69
N SER A 52 -1.11 29.91 -5.06
CA SER A 52 -0.94 31.36 -4.95
C SER A 52 -0.77 32.04 -6.31
N TRP A 53 -0.02 31.42 -7.25
CA TRP A 53 0.06 31.93 -8.62
C TRP A 53 -1.31 31.92 -9.32
N ASN A 54 -2.12 30.89 -9.06
CA ASN A 54 -3.48 30.82 -9.57
C ASN A 54 -4.39 31.88 -8.95
N GLU A 55 -4.29 32.14 -7.64
CA GLU A 55 -5.04 33.20 -6.95
C GLU A 55 -4.76 34.58 -7.53
N GLU A 56 -3.50 34.88 -7.82
CA GLU A 56 -3.12 36.11 -8.50
C GLU A 56 -3.68 36.18 -9.93
N ALA A 57 -3.62 35.07 -10.67
CA ALA A 57 -4.17 34.97 -12.02
C ALA A 57 -5.69 35.15 -12.04
N ILE A 58 -6.40 34.57 -11.08
CA ILE A 58 -7.85 34.72 -10.90
C ILE A 58 -8.20 36.16 -10.52
N SER A 59 -7.40 36.79 -9.66
CA SER A 59 -7.57 38.21 -9.31
C SER A 59 -7.48 39.12 -10.54
N ARG A 60 -6.52 38.84 -11.43
CA ARG A 60 -6.43 39.52 -12.74
C ARG A 60 -7.62 39.19 -13.64
N CYS A 61 -8.06 37.92 -13.70
CA CYS A 61 -9.21 37.50 -14.52
C CYS A 61 -10.48 38.27 -14.15
N ILE A 62 -10.73 38.49 -12.86
CA ILE A 62 -11.88 39.25 -12.34
C ILE A 62 -11.86 40.70 -12.85
N LEU A 63 -10.67 41.32 -12.93
CA LEU A 63 -10.53 42.70 -13.41
C LEU A 63 -10.73 42.82 -14.93
N PHE A 64 -10.22 41.86 -15.70
CA PHE A 64 -10.24 41.92 -17.18
C PHE A 64 -11.52 41.36 -17.80
N SER A 65 -12.30 40.56 -17.06
CA SER A 65 -13.49 39.84 -17.57
C SER A 65 -14.79 40.40 -16.98
N HIS A 66 -15.41 41.38 -17.66
CA HIS A 66 -16.62 42.03 -17.15
C HIS A 66 -17.91 41.24 -17.37
N GLN A 67 -17.95 40.35 -18.36
CA GLN A 67 -19.12 39.50 -18.61
C GLN A 67 -19.01 38.19 -17.83
N PRO A 68 -20.09 37.73 -17.14
CA PRO A 68 -20.06 36.50 -16.36
C PRO A 68 -19.63 35.27 -17.18
N ALA A 69 -20.05 35.18 -18.45
CA ALA A 69 -19.65 34.10 -19.35
C ALA A 69 -18.14 34.06 -19.60
N ASN A 70 -17.53 35.22 -19.90
CA ASN A 70 -16.09 35.33 -20.14
C ASN A 70 -15.29 35.11 -18.86
N LEU A 71 -15.78 35.61 -17.72
CA LEU A 71 -15.15 35.39 -16.42
C LEU A 71 -15.12 33.90 -16.06
N ALA A 72 -16.25 33.20 -16.22
CA ALA A 72 -16.32 31.76 -15.96
C ALA A 72 -15.38 30.97 -16.90
N ALA A 73 -15.36 31.30 -18.19
CA ALA A 73 -14.49 30.66 -19.16
C ALA A 73 -12.99 30.88 -18.85
N ASN A 74 -12.61 32.12 -18.54
CA ASN A 74 -11.22 32.47 -18.22
C ASN A 74 -10.78 31.87 -16.87
N ALA A 75 -11.64 31.94 -15.84
CA ALA A 75 -11.37 31.33 -14.54
C ALA A 75 -11.21 29.81 -14.66
N LYS A 76 -12.06 29.15 -15.45
CA LYS A 76 -11.91 27.73 -15.77
C LYS A 76 -10.56 27.46 -16.45
N ALA A 77 -10.22 28.20 -17.50
CA ALA A 77 -8.96 27.98 -18.24
C ALA A 77 -7.70 28.15 -17.39
N VAL A 78 -7.71 29.15 -16.49
CA VAL A 78 -6.64 29.40 -15.52
C VAL A 78 -6.58 28.29 -14.47
N PHE A 79 -7.73 27.87 -13.92
CA PHE A 79 -7.79 26.76 -12.96
C PHE A 79 -7.35 25.42 -13.57
N THR A 80 -7.73 25.12 -14.82
CA THR A 80 -7.26 23.92 -15.54
C THR A 80 -5.73 23.93 -15.73
N CYS A 81 -5.09 25.11 -15.83
CA CYS A 81 -3.63 25.20 -15.84
C CYS A 81 -3.02 24.76 -14.51
N LEU A 82 -3.60 25.19 -13.38
CA LEU A 82 -3.21 24.72 -12.05
C LEU A 82 -3.42 23.20 -11.90
N LEU A 83 -4.57 22.67 -12.34
CA LEU A 83 -4.85 21.24 -12.31
C LEU A 83 -3.77 20.43 -13.06
N HIS A 84 -3.32 20.92 -14.22
CA HIS A 84 -2.25 20.28 -14.98
C HIS A 84 -0.91 20.29 -14.22
N GLN A 85 -0.54 21.43 -13.63
CA GLN A 85 0.72 21.57 -12.86
C GLN A 85 0.74 20.61 -11.66
N VAL A 86 -0.36 20.57 -10.90
CA VAL A 86 -0.49 19.68 -9.74
C VAL A 86 -0.47 18.23 -10.18
N ARG A 87 -1.26 17.86 -11.20
CA ARG A 87 -1.25 16.51 -11.77
C ARG A 87 0.16 16.07 -12.15
N GLN A 88 0.89 16.90 -12.87
CA GLN A 88 2.24 16.57 -13.32
C GLN A 88 3.18 16.39 -12.12
N TYR A 89 3.18 17.34 -11.19
CA TYR A 89 4.02 17.29 -9.99
C TYR A 89 3.75 16.06 -9.12
N THR A 90 2.48 15.76 -8.83
CA THR A 90 2.12 14.62 -7.97
C THR A 90 2.35 13.28 -8.65
N THR A 91 2.01 13.17 -9.95
CA THR A 91 2.22 11.92 -10.71
C THR A 91 3.71 11.61 -10.81
N GLU A 92 4.55 12.58 -11.21
CA GLU A 92 5.99 12.39 -11.31
C GLU A 92 6.63 12.11 -9.94
N GLY A 93 6.18 12.78 -8.87
CA GLY A 93 6.64 12.52 -7.51
C GLY A 93 6.36 11.08 -7.06
N LEU A 94 5.15 10.57 -7.33
CA LEU A 94 4.80 9.18 -7.04
C LEU A 94 5.60 8.19 -7.90
N GLU A 95 5.78 8.44 -9.21
CA GLU A 95 6.59 7.57 -10.06
C GLU A 95 8.05 7.51 -9.62
N ARG A 96 8.65 8.63 -9.19
CA ARG A 96 10.01 8.63 -8.61
C ARG A 96 10.08 7.75 -7.35
N ALA A 97 9.12 7.88 -6.45
CA ALA A 97 9.08 7.04 -5.25
C ALA A 97 8.88 5.55 -5.58
N ARG A 98 8.08 5.25 -6.61
CA ARG A 98 7.90 3.88 -7.12
C ARG A 98 9.17 3.29 -7.72
N GLU A 99 10.00 4.10 -8.36
CA GLU A 99 11.28 3.63 -8.88
C GLU A 99 12.20 3.18 -7.74
N GLY A 100 12.22 3.91 -6.61
CA GLY A 100 12.92 3.45 -5.40
C GLY A 100 12.45 2.08 -4.90
N LEU A 101 11.14 1.81 -4.94
CA LEU A 101 10.59 0.48 -4.63
C LEU A 101 11.09 -0.59 -5.61
N ARG A 102 11.14 -0.29 -6.92
CA ARG A 102 11.64 -1.23 -7.94
C ARG A 102 13.12 -1.50 -7.78
N GLU A 103 13.92 -0.47 -7.52
CA GLU A 103 15.35 -0.59 -7.27
C GLU A 103 15.61 -1.49 -6.06
N ALA A 104 14.91 -1.26 -4.94
CA ALA A 104 15.01 -2.09 -3.74
C ALA A 104 14.62 -3.55 -4.01
N ALA A 105 13.55 -3.79 -4.77
CA ALA A 105 13.14 -5.13 -5.19
C ALA A 105 14.22 -5.80 -6.06
N SER A 106 14.79 -5.08 -7.04
CA SER A 106 15.83 -5.58 -7.93
C SER A 106 17.13 -5.92 -7.19
N GLN A 107 17.51 -5.12 -6.20
CA GLN A 107 18.66 -5.38 -5.36
C GLN A 107 18.46 -6.70 -4.60
N ARG A 108 17.27 -6.90 -4.01
CA ARG A 108 16.92 -8.15 -3.33
C ARG A 108 17.00 -9.37 -4.26
N GLU A 109 16.46 -9.28 -5.48
CA GLU A 109 16.47 -10.38 -6.45
C GLU A 109 17.89 -10.77 -6.88
N ARG A 110 18.76 -9.79 -7.14
CA ARG A 110 20.17 -10.04 -7.47
C ARG A 110 20.88 -10.85 -6.38
N PHE A 111 20.58 -10.56 -5.10
CA PHE A 111 21.15 -11.33 -3.99
C PHE A 111 20.57 -12.75 -3.87
N MET A 112 19.29 -12.93 -4.16
CA MET A 112 18.65 -14.26 -4.12
C MET A 112 19.15 -15.18 -5.24
N LEU A 113 19.42 -14.63 -6.43
CA LEU A 113 19.97 -15.37 -7.58
C LEU A 113 21.47 -15.62 -7.46
N GLY A 114 22.22 -14.75 -6.78
CA GLY A 114 23.66 -14.84 -6.54
C GLY A 114 24.10 -15.93 -5.55
N ARG A 115 23.41 -17.07 -5.54
CA ARG A 115 23.71 -18.22 -4.65
C ARG A 115 25.07 -18.83 -5.02
N LYS A 116 26.16 -18.31 -4.46
CA LYS A 116 27.39 -19.05 -4.04
C LYS A 116 28.48 -18.10 -3.52
N VAL A 117 28.98 -18.46 -2.33
CA VAL A 117 30.28 -18.13 -1.68
C VAL A 117 30.37 -16.81 -0.87
N ALA A 118 30.85 -16.99 0.37
CA ALA A 118 31.52 -16.04 1.29
C ALA A 118 30.75 -15.45 2.49
N SER A 119 31.46 -15.36 3.61
CA SER A 119 31.11 -14.64 4.84
C SER A 119 30.95 -13.14 4.53
N GLY A 120 29.71 -12.66 4.52
CA GLY A 120 29.33 -11.29 4.14
C GLY A 120 27.86 -11.17 3.69
N VAL A 121 27.28 -12.30 3.25
CA VAL A 121 25.89 -12.39 2.77
C VAL A 121 24.86 -11.93 3.81
N ALA A 122 25.06 -12.20 5.10
CA ALA A 122 24.10 -11.79 6.14
C ALA A 122 23.95 -10.26 6.26
N SER A 123 25.08 -9.54 6.29
CA SER A 123 25.08 -8.06 6.36
C SER A 123 24.48 -7.44 5.10
N MET A 124 24.74 -8.03 3.92
CA MET A 124 24.17 -7.55 2.66
C MET A 124 22.65 -7.81 2.55
N VAL A 125 22.18 -8.95 3.05
CA VAL A 125 20.75 -9.29 3.09
C VAL A 125 19.99 -8.35 4.03
N GLU A 126 20.55 -8.05 5.20
CA GLU A 126 19.99 -7.05 6.12
C GLU A 126 19.99 -5.64 5.51
N GLY A 127 21.04 -5.30 4.73
CA GLY A 127 21.09 -4.07 3.95
C GLY A 127 19.96 -3.98 2.91
N ALA A 128 19.68 -5.05 2.18
CA ALA A 128 18.59 -5.10 1.20
C ALA A 128 17.19 -4.98 1.85
N ALA A 129 16.99 -5.63 3.00
CA ALA A 129 15.76 -5.49 3.78
C ALA A 129 15.57 -4.03 4.25
N THR A 130 16.63 -3.41 4.77
CA THR A 130 16.63 -2.01 5.19
C THR A 130 16.34 -1.06 4.02
N ALA A 131 16.90 -1.31 2.83
CA ALA A 131 16.61 -0.55 1.62
C ALA A 131 15.14 -0.67 1.20
N GLY A 132 14.55 -1.87 1.31
CA GLY A 132 13.12 -2.10 1.11
C GLY A 132 12.25 -1.29 2.08
N GLU A 133 12.58 -1.32 3.37
CA GLU A 133 11.86 -0.53 4.40
C GLU A 133 11.98 0.98 4.17
N ASN A 134 13.16 1.47 3.79
CA ASN A 134 13.37 2.88 3.50
C ASN A 134 12.59 3.31 2.26
N SER A 135 12.58 2.50 1.21
CA SER A 135 11.81 2.78 0.00
C SER A 135 10.30 2.76 0.26
N PHE A 136 9.82 1.80 1.07
CA PHE A 136 8.43 1.76 1.54
C PHE A 136 8.05 3.05 2.26
N ARG A 137 8.88 3.49 3.23
CA ARG A 137 8.63 4.73 3.99
C ARG A 137 8.62 5.95 3.08
N SER A 138 9.59 6.08 2.19
CA SER A 138 9.65 7.18 1.22
C SER A 138 8.42 7.23 0.32
N PHE A 139 7.92 6.07 -0.12
CA PHE A 139 6.67 6.00 -0.88
C PHE A 139 5.46 6.44 -0.05
N MET A 140 5.34 6.01 1.21
CA MET A 140 4.25 6.43 2.09
C MET A 140 4.25 7.95 2.33
N LEU A 141 5.43 8.56 2.49
CA LEU A 141 5.55 10.02 2.59
C LEU A 141 5.13 10.75 1.31
N ALA A 142 5.53 10.25 0.14
CA ALA A 142 5.09 10.80 -1.14
C ALA A 142 3.56 10.66 -1.31
N LEU A 143 2.99 9.53 -0.91
CA LEU A 143 1.56 9.30 -0.96
C LEU A 143 0.78 10.28 -0.07
N GLN A 144 1.26 10.52 1.15
CA GLN A 144 0.69 11.50 2.05
C GLN A 144 0.73 12.91 1.44
N GLY A 145 1.89 13.32 0.91
CA GLY A 145 2.04 14.61 0.23
C GLY A 145 1.10 14.76 -0.97
N CYS A 146 0.89 13.69 -1.74
CA CYS A 146 -0.09 13.67 -2.82
C CYS A 146 -1.52 13.87 -2.30
N GLY A 147 -1.92 13.16 -1.24
CA GLY A 147 -3.25 13.32 -0.63
C GLY A 147 -3.50 14.74 -0.13
N SER A 148 -2.53 15.33 0.57
CA SER A 148 -2.62 16.72 1.01
C SER A 148 -2.69 17.72 -0.15
N SER A 149 -1.97 17.47 -1.23
CA SER A 149 -2.02 18.29 -2.45
C SER A 149 -3.42 18.28 -3.08
N VAL A 150 -4.05 17.11 -3.17
CA VAL A 150 -5.43 16.98 -3.67
C VAL A 150 -6.40 17.76 -2.77
N ALA A 151 -6.27 17.62 -1.45
CA ALA A 151 -7.14 18.30 -0.49
C ALA A 151 -7.05 19.83 -0.61
N ILE A 152 -5.85 20.39 -0.80
CA ILE A 152 -5.65 21.83 -1.01
C ILE A 152 -6.36 22.31 -2.26
N ILE A 153 -6.25 21.58 -3.38
CA ILE A 153 -6.89 21.95 -4.64
C ILE A 153 -8.41 21.88 -4.54
N GLN A 154 -8.95 20.85 -3.88
CA GLN A 154 -10.38 20.72 -3.63
C GLN A 154 -10.89 21.87 -2.76
N GLN A 155 -10.16 22.22 -1.68
CA GLN A 155 -10.52 23.34 -0.81
C GLN A 155 -10.49 24.66 -1.57
N TYR A 156 -9.45 24.90 -2.37
CA TYR A 156 -9.32 26.09 -3.19
C TYR A 156 -10.44 26.22 -4.22
N PHE A 157 -10.79 25.12 -4.90
CA PHE A 157 -11.91 25.08 -5.84
C PHE A 157 -13.22 25.49 -5.17
N VAL A 158 -13.56 24.88 -4.04
CA VAL A 158 -14.81 25.16 -3.32
C VAL A 158 -14.85 26.61 -2.82
N LYS A 159 -13.74 27.12 -2.28
CA LYS A 159 -13.68 28.45 -1.66
C LYS A 159 -13.70 29.60 -2.68
N SER A 160 -12.98 29.44 -3.78
CA SER A 160 -12.64 30.55 -4.68
C SER A 160 -13.21 30.37 -6.09
N ILE A 161 -12.96 29.21 -6.72
CA ILE A 161 -13.27 29.01 -8.14
C ILE A 161 -14.75 28.74 -8.38
N SER A 162 -15.37 27.91 -7.55
CA SER A 162 -16.75 27.42 -7.72
C SER A 162 -17.75 28.55 -7.97
N ARG A 163 -17.65 29.65 -7.20
CA ARG A 163 -18.55 30.81 -7.30
C ARG A 163 -18.46 31.55 -8.63
N LEU A 164 -17.28 31.55 -9.26
CA LEU A 164 -17.05 32.19 -10.56
C LEU A 164 -17.70 31.41 -11.71
N LEU A 165 -18.01 30.12 -11.49
CA LEU A 165 -18.56 29.21 -12.48
C LEU A 165 -20.09 29.11 -12.43
N LEU A 166 -20.70 29.35 -11.27
CA LEU A 166 -22.16 29.24 -11.07
C LEU A 166 -23.03 30.08 -12.03
N PRO A 167 -22.60 31.27 -12.52
CA PRO A 167 -23.40 32.04 -13.47
C PRO A 167 -23.53 31.43 -14.87
N VAL A 168 -22.79 30.36 -15.18
CA VAL A 168 -22.81 29.69 -16.48
C VAL A 168 -23.23 28.24 -16.32
N ASP A 169 -24.34 27.87 -16.94
CA ASP A 169 -24.88 26.52 -16.88
C ASP A 169 -23.84 25.48 -17.34
N GLY A 170 -23.66 24.44 -16.53
CA GLY A 170 -22.73 23.35 -16.79
C GLY A 170 -21.24 23.65 -16.54
N ALA A 171 -20.83 24.93 -16.38
CA ALA A 171 -19.42 25.27 -16.20
C ALA A 171 -18.82 24.69 -14.91
N HIS A 172 -19.60 24.71 -13.82
CA HIS A 172 -19.20 24.10 -12.54
C HIS A 172 -18.98 22.59 -12.68
N ALA A 173 -19.97 21.87 -13.22
CA ALA A 173 -19.93 20.42 -13.40
C ALA A 173 -18.75 19.99 -14.29
N ALA A 174 -18.57 20.66 -15.43
CA ALA A 174 -17.46 20.38 -16.34
C ALA A 174 -16.08 20.61 -15.69
N THR A 175 -15.96 21.58 -14.78
CA THR A 175 -14.70 21.84 -14.07
C THR A 175 -14.45 20.81 -12.96
N CYS A 176 -15.50 20.34 -12.29
CA CYS A 176 -15.40 19.21 -11.36
C CYS A 176 -14.90 17.94 -12.08
N GLU A 177 -15.43 17.64 -13.26
CA GLU A 177 -14.99 16.50 -14.08
C GLU A 177 -13.52 16.63 -14.48
N GLU A 178 -13.07 17.81 -14.92
CA GLU A 178 -11.66 18.06 -15.22
C GLU A 178 -10.75 17.89 -13.99
N MET A 179 -11.21 18.34 -12.81
CA MET A 179 -10.47 18.15 -11.56
C MET A 179 -10.34 16.65 -11.21
N THR A 180 -11.43 15.89 -11.28
CA THR A 180 -11.39 14.44 -11.07
C THR A 180 -10.48 13.74 -12.08
N ALA A 181 -10.60 14.08 -13.37
CA ALA A 181 -9.76 13.53 -14.42
C ALA A 181 -8.27 13.83 -14.19
N ALA A 182 -7.94 15.05 -13.74
CA ALA A 182 -6.57 15.42 -13.44
C ALA A 182 -5.98 14.61 -12.27
N MET A 183 -6.78 14.32 -11.24
CA MET A 183 -6.32 13.54 -10.09
C MET A 183 -6.22 12.03 -10.35
N SER A 184 -6.99 11.50 -11.31
CA SER A 184 -7.00 10.06 -11.65
C SER A 184 -5.62 9.48 -12.03
N SER A 185 -4.74 10.31 -12.62
CA SER A 185 -3.37 9.89 -12.98
C SER A 185 -2.55 9.57 -11.73
N ALA A 186 -2.61 10.46 -10.73
CA ALA A 186 -1.91 10.28 -9.46
C ALA A 186 -2.52 9.11 -8.66
N GLU A 187 -3.84 8.93 -8.69
CA GLU A 187 -4.51 7.77 -8.06
C GLU A 187 -4.04 6.44 -8.65
N SER A 188 -3.95 6.33 -9.99
CA SER A 188 -3.41 5.14 -10.65
C SER A 188 -1.95 4.86 -10.23
N SER A 189 -1.12 5.89 -10.17
CA SER A 189 0.27 5.76 -9.71
C SER A 189 0.34 5.34 -8.23
N ALA A 190 -0.48 5.94 -7.37
CA ALA A 190 -0.59 5.60 -5.96
C ALA A 190 -1.01 4.13 -5.76
N CYS A 191 -2.04 3.67 -6.47
CA CYS A 191 -2.52 2.29 -6.40
C CYS A 191 -1.43 1.28 -6.80
N LYS A 192 -0.73 1.53 -7.90
CA LYS A 192 0.38 0.68 -8.34
C LYS A 192 1.52 0.66 -7.32
N GLY A 193 1.87 1.80 -6.73
CA GLY A 193 2.92 1.87 -5.72
C GLY A 193 2.53 1.17 -4.41
N LEU A 194 1.26 1.27 -3.98
CA LEU A 194 0.75 0.51 -2.83
C LEU A 194 0.84 -1.00 -3.05
N GLN A 195 0.54 -1.48 -4.26
CA GLN A 195 0.74 -2.90 -4.60
C GLN A 195 2.23 -3.30 -4.49
N GLN A 196 3.14 -2.48 -5.02
CA GLN A 196 4.59 -2.73 -4.91
C GLN A 196 5.07 -2.74 -3.46
N CYS A 197 4.51 -1.88 -2.61
CA CYS A 197 4.77 -1.88 -1.17
C CYS A 197 4.35 -3.20 -0.52
N ILE A 198 3.17 -3.73 -0.84
CA ILE A 198 2.73 -5.05 -0.37
C ILE A 198 3.71 -6.13 -0.85
N ASP A 199 4.12 -6.10 -2.12
CA ASP A 199 5.03 -7.11 -2.68
C ASP A 199 6.41 -7.11 -1.98
N ILE A 200 6.92 -5.93 -1.60
CA ILE A 200 8.15 -5.79 -0.81
C ILE A 200 7.99 -6.44 0.57
N VAL A 201 6.91 -6.10 1.28
CA VAL A 201 6.63 -6.62 2.63
C VAL A 201 6.50 -8.14 2.58
N ILE A 202 5.69 -8.66 1.66
CA ILE A 202 5.40 -10.09 1.53
C ILE A 202 6.67 -10.89 1.28
N ALA A 203 7.53 -10.42 0.37
CA ALA A 203 8.73 -11.15 0.05
C ALA A 203 9.80 -11.09 1.15
N GLU A 204 9.83 -10.02 1.95
CA GLU A 204 10.69 -9.99 3.14
C GLU A 204 10.16 -10.95 4.22
N VAL A 205 8.84 -11.06 4.41
CA VAL A 205 8.25 -12.07 5.29
C VAL A 205 8.59 -13.49 4.81
N GLU A 206 8.45 -13.80 3.52
CA GLU A 206 8.84 -15.10 2.96
C GLU A 206 10.33 -15.42 3.18
N ARG A 207 11.20 -14.41 3.06
CA ARG A 207 12.64 -14.54 3.33
C ARG A 207 12.90 -14.83 4.80
N LEU A 208 12.28 -14.09 5.73
CA LEU A 208 12.40 -14.30 7.18
C LEU A 208 11.92 -15.70 7.57
N LEU A 209 10.75 -16.10 7.10
CA LEU A 209 10.22 -17.45 7.34
C LEU A 209 11.19 -18.52 6.83
N SER A 210 11.74 -18.35 5.63
CA SER A 210 12.65 -19.33 5.03
C SER A 210 14.02 -19.39 5.72
N ALA A 211 14.49 -18.28 6.30
CA ALA A 211 15.78 -18.21 6.98
C ALA A 211 15.72 -18.71 8.43
N GLU A 212 14.59 -18.47 9.11
CA GLU A 212 14.49 -18.61 10.57
C GLU A 212 13.68 -19.81 11.02
N GLN A 213 12.71 -20.28 10.21
CA GLN A 213 11.84 -21.38 10.59
C GLN A 213 12.53 -22.72 10.33
N LYS A 214 12.78 -23.47 11.41
CA LYS A 214 13.49 -24.75 11.37
C LYS A 214 12.50 -25.90 11.41
N VAL A 215 12.86 -27.03 10.79
CA VAL A 215 12.05 -28.26 10.84
C VAL A 215 11.84 -28.74 12.28
N THR A 216 12.83 -28.54 13.14
CA THR A 216 12.78 -28.88 14.57
C THR A 216 11.76 -28.05 15.35
N ASP A 217 11.29 -26.91 14.82
CA ASP A 217 10.27 -26.10 15.48
C ASP A 217 8.91 -26.82 15.51
N PHE A 218 8.64 -27.63 14.47
CA PHE A 218 7.39 -28.34 14.29
C PHE A 218 7.52 -29.86 14.43
N LYS A 219 8.75 -30.37 14.54
CA LYS A 219 9.02 -31.77 14.80
C LYS A 219 10.20 -31.90 15.75
N SER A 220 9.95 -31.58 17.02
CA SER A 220 10.94 -31.77 18.08
C SER A 220 11.11 -33.27 18.37
N PRO A 221 12.35 -33.78 18.47
CA PRO A 221 12.60 -35.16 18.90
C PRO A 221 12.28 -35.38 20.38
N ASP A 222 12.26 -34.30 21.17
CA ASP A 222 11.83 -34.32 22.57
C ASP A 222 10.32 -34.05 22.60
N ASP A 223 9.54 -35.13 22.70
CA ASP A 223 8.07 -35.14 22.62
C ASP A 223 7.42 -34.88 24.00
N GLY A 224 8.19 -34.31 24.93
CA GLY A 224 7.73 -33.95 26.26
C GLY A 224 6.62 -32.90 26.20
N LEU A 225 5.54 -33.15 26.96
CA LEU A 225 4.33 -32.31 27.05
C LEU A 225 4.54 -30.86 27.54
N MET A 226 5.77 -30.48 27.91
CA MET A 226 6.14 -29.12 28.29
C MET A 226 6.70 -28.38 27.07
N ALA A 227 5.83 -28.10 26.10
CA ALA A 227 6.18 -27.28 24.96
C ALA A 227 6.56 -25.86 25.43
N ASP A 228 7.69 -25.33 24.93
CA ASP A 228 8.08 -23.93 25.18
C ASP A 228 6.93 -23.00 24.76
N PRO A 229 6.36 -22.20 25.68
CA PRO A 229 5.15 -21.41 25.42
C PRO A 229 5.40 -20.23 24.49
N ARG A 230 6.66 -19.92 24.18
CA ARG A 230 7.02 -18.80 23.30
C ARG A 230 6.72 -19.13 21.84
N PRO A 231 6.35 -18.13 21.02
CA PRO A 231 6.32 -18.29 19.57
C PRO A 231 7.70 -18.67 19.04
N THR A 232 7.74 -19.15 17.80
CA THR A 232 9.00 -19.45 17.12
C THR A 232 9.80 -18.17 16.86
N ILE A 233 11.11 -18.32 16.65
CA ILE A 233 11.99 -17.20 16.31
C ILE A 233 11.53 -16.55 15.00
N ALA A 234 11.14 -17.36 14.01
CA ALA A 234 10.60 -16.88 12.74
C ALA A 234 9.35 -16.01 12.94
N CYS A 235 8.38 -16.48 13.73
CA CYS A 235 7.19 -15.72 14.07
C CYS A 235 7.52 -14.38 14.71
N THR A 236 8.36 -14.40 15.75
CA THR A 236 8.79 -13.19 16.47
C THR A 236 9.47 -12.18 15.54
N ARG A 237 10.36 -12.65 14.65
CA ARG A 237 11.06 -11.78 13.69
C ARG A 237 10.12 -11.19 12.64
N VAL A 238 9.16 -11.97 12.14
CA VAL A 238 8.15 -11.48 11.18
C VAL A 238 7.28 -10.41 11.82
N VAL A 239 6.75 -10.63 13.03
CA VAL A 239 5.91 -9.64 13.71
C VAL A 239 6.70 -8.36 14.00
N ALA A 240 7.93 -8.47 14.47
CA ALA A 240 8.79 -7.30 14.70
C ALA A 240 9.06 -6.49 13.41
N TYR A 241 9.28 -7.17 12.28
CA TYR A 241 9.43 -6.54 10.98
C TYR A 241 8.15 -5.82 10.55
N LEU A 242 7.00 -6.50 10.63
CA LEU A 242 5.70 -5.94 10.24
C LEU A 242 5.34 -4.71 11.07
N SER A 243 5.54 -4.76 12.40
CA SER A 243 5.31 -3.60 13.28
C SER A 243 6.14 -2.39 12.87
N ARG A 244 7.41 -2.59 12.51
CA ARG A 244 8.31 -1.50 12.10
C ARG A 244 7.97 -0.93 10.73
N VAL A 245 7.76 -1.78 9.72
CA VAL A 245 7.56 -1.29 8.34
C VAL A 245 6.19 -0.63 8.17
N LEU A 246 5.15 -1.15 8.84
CA LEU A 246 3.78 -0.66 8.69
C LEU A 246 3.48 0.62 9.49
N GLU A 247 4.37 1.07 10.37
CA GLU A 247 4.23 2.33 11.10
C GLU A 247 3.93 3.50 10.16
N SER A 248 4.69 3.61 9.06
CA SER A 248 4.48 4.66 8.05
C SER A 248 3.20 4.50 7.23
N ALA A 249 2.70 3.27 7.07
CA ALA A 249 1.43 3.03 6.40
C ALA A 249 0.24 3.44 7.28
N PHE A 250 0.35 3.22 8.60
CA PHE A 250 -0.69 3.58 9.56
C PHE A 250 -0.93 5.10 9.65
N THR A 251 0.09 5.90 9.35
CA THR A 251 0.03 7.38 9.35
C THR A 251 -0.25 7.97 7.98
N ALA A 252 0.21 7.34 6.89
CA ALA A 252 0.01 7.88 5.53
C ALA A 252 -1.36 7.55 4.91
N LEU A 253 -1.98 6.44 5.34
CA LEU A 253 -3.28 6.00 4.82
C LEU A 253 -4.40 6.24 5.83
N GLU A 254 -5.55 6.65 5.33
CA GLU A 254 -6.75 6.89 6.14
C GLU A 254 -8.00 6.27 5.51
N GLY A 255 -9.06 6.11 6.32
CA GLY A 255 -10.37 5.67 5.89
C GLY A 255 -10.38 4.35 5.09
N LEU A 256 -11.13 4.35 3.99
CA LEU A 256 -11.30 3.17 3.14
C LEU A 256 -10.02 2.75 2.40
N ASN A 257 -9.11 3.69 2.13
CA ASN A 257 -7.82 3.39 1.49
C ASN A 257 -6.93 2.57 2.44
N LYS A 258 -6.87 2.97 3.72
CA LYS A 258 -6.17 2.21 4.77
C LYS A 258 -6.75 0.81 4.92
N GLN A 259 -8.08 0.72 5.04
CA GLN A 259 -8.80 -0.53 5.17
C GLN A 259 -8.52 -1.48 3.99
N SER A 260 -8.61 -0.99 2.75
CA SER A 260 -8.36 -1.79 1.55
C SER A 260 -6.92 -2.30 1.48
N PHE A 261 -5.94 -1.44 1.78
CA PHE A 261 -4.53 -1.81 1.80
C PHE A 261 -4.22 -2.89 2.86
N LEU A 262 -4.70 -2.70 4.09
CA LEU A 262 -4.47 -3.64 5.19
C LEU A 262 -5.20 -4.96 4.96
N ALA A 263 -6.41 -4.94 4.40
CA ALA A 263 -7.15 -6.16 4.04
C ALA A 263 -6.39 -6.98 2.97
N GLU A 264 -5.90 -6.36 1.90
CA GLU A 264 -5.10 -7.05 0.88
C GLU A 264 -3.80 -7.61 1.47
N LEU A 265 -3.08 -6.82 2.27
CA LEU A 265 -1.87 -7.27 2.95
C LEU A 265 -2.16 -8.46 3.88
N GLY A 266 -3.21 -8.39 4.70
CA GLY A 266 -3.63 -9.49 5.59
C GLY A 266 -3.98 -10.76 4.81
N ASN A 267 -4.67 -10.63 3.68
CA ASN A 267 -4.98 -11.76 2.79
C ASN A 267 -3.72 -12.42 2.23
N ARG A 268 -2.73 -11.61 1.82
CA ARG A 268 -1.44 -12.09 1.31
C ARG A 268 -0.62 -12.75 2.41
N LEU A 269 -0.57 -12.15 3.60
CA LEU A 269 0.11 -12.69 4.79
C LEU A 269 -0.46 -14.06 5.17
N HIS A 270 -1.79 -14.16 5.28
CA HIS A 270 -2.46 -15.44 5.49
C HIS A 270 -1.99 -16.48 4.47
N LYS A 271 -2.09 -16.16 3.16
CA LYS A 271 -1.70 -17.08 2.08
C LYS A 271 -0.25 -17.54 2.17
N ILE A 272 0.71 -16.65 2.41
CA ILE A 272 2.12 -17.03 2.49
C ILE A 272 2.42 -17.88 3.73
N LEU A 273 1.79 -17.58 4.87
CA LEU A 273 1.95 -18.37 6.09
C LEU A 273 1.42 -19.79 5.89
N THR A 274 0.19 -19.92 5.37
CA THR A 274 -0.39 -21.24 5.08
C THR A 274 0.49 -22.03 4.12
N ASN A 275 0.97 -21.39 3.04
CA ASN A 275 1.86 -22.04 2.07
C ASN A 275 3.23 -22.40 2.66
N HIS A 276 3.74 -21.61 3.60
CA HIS A 276 5.00 -21.88 4.27
C HIS A 276 4.90 -23.11 5.17
N TRP A 277 3.85 -23.20 6.00
CA TRP A 277 3.65 -24.34 6.90
C TRP A 277 3.42 -25.66 6.17
N LEU A 278 2.87 -25.64 4.95
CA LEU A 278 2.72 -26.83 4.11
C LEU A 278 4.05 -27.51 3.72
N LYS A 279 5.20 -26.87 3.99
CA LYS A 279 6.54 -27.41 3.72
C LYS A 279 7.08 -28.27 4.88
N PHE A 280 6.36 -28.35 6.00
CA PHE A 280 6.81 -29.02 7.22
C PHE A 280 6.01 -30.29 7.50
N ALA A 281 6.56 -31.13 8.37
CA ALA A 281 5.85 -32.22 9.03
C ALA A 281 5.71 -31.88 10.51
N PHE A 282 4.62 -32.32 11.13
CA PHE A 282 4.22 -31.93 12.47
C PHE A 282 4.01 -33.14 13.37
N ASN A 283 4.59 -33.09 14.58
CA ASN A 283 4.13 -33.90 15.71
C ASN A 283 3.19 -33.07 16.62
N ALA A 284 2.66 -33.69 17.68
CA ALA A 284 1.70 -33.02 18.58
C ALA A 284 2.28 -31.75 19.24
N SER A 285 3.53 -31.81 19.70
CA SER A 285 4.25 -30.66 20.25
C SER A 285 4.42 -29.53 19.22
N GLY A 286 4.78 -29.88 17.99
CA GLY A 286 4.84 -28.93 16.88
C GLY A 286 3.50 -28.32 16.51
N GLY A 287 2.40 -29.07 16.64
CA GLY A 287 1.04 -28.55 16.51
C GLY A 287 0.72 -27.47 17.53
N LEU A 288 1.10 -27.67 18.80
CA LEU A 288 0.96 -26.64 19.85
C LEU A 288 1.83 -25.41 19.55
N LYS A 289 3.04 -25.61 19.04
CA LYS A 289 3.93 -24.51 18.64
C LYS A 289 3.36 -23.70 17.48
N LEU A 290 2.86 -24.37 16.44
CA LEU A 290 2.15 -23.71 15.34
C LEU A 290 0.94 -22.91 15.84
N LYS A 291 0.16 -23.48 16.77
CA LYS A 291 -0.99 -22.78 17.37
C LYS A 291 -0.57 -21.49 18.10
N ARG A 292 0.59 -21.49 18.76
CA ARG A 292 1.14 -20.27 19.38
C ARG A 292 1.52 -19.22 18.32
N ASP A 293 2.18 -19.63 17.24
CA ASP A 293 2.53 -18.72 16.14
C ASP A 293 1.29 -18.12 15.48
N ILE A 294 0.25 -18.93 15.24
CA ILE A 294 -1.04 -18.47 14.68
C ILE A 294 -1.68 -17.41 15.59
N THR A 295 -1.67 -17.63 16.91
CA THR A 295 -2.19 -16.65 17.88
C THR A 295 -1.38 -15.36 17.82
N GLU A 296 -0.05 -15.42 17.82
CA GLU A 296 0.81 -14.23 17.76
C GLU A 296 0.58 -13.42 16.47
N TYR A 297 0.50 -14.08 15.32
CA TYR A 297 0.16 -13.42 14.06
C TYR A 297 -1.24 -12.85 14.06
N GLY A 298 -2.23 -13.59 14.58
CA GLY A 298 -3.62 -13.12 14.70
C GLY A 298 -3.72 -11.90 15.59
N ASP A 299 -3.07 -11.91 16.75
CA ASP A 299 -3.03 -10.79 17.70
C ASP A 299 -2.47 -9.52 17.04
N PHE A 300 -1.39 -9.65 16.26
CA PHE A 300 -0.85 -8.53 15.48
C PHE A 300 -1.84 -8.04 14.42
N LEU A 301 -2.45 -8.94 13.66
CA LEU A 301 -3.32 -8.61 12.54
C LEU A 301 -4.68 -8.04 12.95
N ARG A 302 -5.13 -8.23 14.19
CA ARG A 302 -6.32 -7.54 14.71
C ARG A 302 -6.22 -6.02 14.61
N ASN A 303 -5.00 -5.47 14.65
CA ASN A 303 -4.75 -4.03 14.44
C ASN A 303 -5.09 -3.55 13.02
N PHE A 304 -5.39 -4.47 12.09
CA PHE A 304 -5.81 -4.12 10.74
C PHE A 304 -7.30 -3.77 10.69
N ASN A 305 -8.07 -4.10 11.74
CA ASN A 305 -9.51 -3.90 11.81
C ASN A 305 -10.26 -4.48 10.59
N ALA A 306 -9.85 -5.68 10.17
CA ALA A 306 -10.38 -6.37 8.99
C ALA A 306 -11.00 -7.73 9.40
N PRO A 307 -12.32 -7.79 9.67
CA PRO A 307 -12.98 -8.99 10.23
C PRO A 307 -12.75 -10.26 9.41
N THR A 308 -12.73 -10.14 8.08
CA THR A 308 -12.47 -11.27 7.17
C THR A 308 -11.08 -11.88 7.33
N ILE A 309 -10.10 -11.15 7.89
CA ILE A 309 -8.77 -11.66 8.22
C ILE A 309 -8.80 -12.35 9.59
N ASP A 310 -9.52 -11.77 10.56
CA ASP A 310 -9.69 -12.36 11.89
C ASP A 310 -10.32 -13.76 11.79
N GLU A 311 -11.40 -13.90 11.03
CA GLU A 311 -12.08 -15.18 10.75
C GLU A 311 -11.13 -16.24 10.14
N LYS A 312 -10.19 -15.79 9.30
CA LYS A 312 -9.18 -16.69 8.71
C LYS A 312 -8.21 -17.19 9.76
N PHE A 313 -7.74 -16.33 10.66
CA PHE A 313 -6.83 -16.75 11.73
C PHE A 313 -7.51 -17.61 12.80
N GLU A 314 -8.80 -17.37 13.06
CA GLU A 314 -9.62 -18.29 13.85
C GLU A 314 -9.71 -19.67 13.19
N SER A 315 -9.98 -19.72 11.88
CA SER A 315 -10.00 -20.95 11.10
C SER A 315 -8.65 -21.69 11.11
N LEU A 316 -7.53 -20.95 11.00
CA LEU A 316 -6.18 -21.51 11.14
C LEU A 316 -5.96 -22.09 12.54
N SER A 317 -6.47 -21.45 13.60
CA SER A 317 -6.35 -21.92 14.98
C SER A 317 -7.08 -23.26 15.19
N ILE A 318 -8.25 -23.43 14.56
CA ILE A 318 -8.95 -24.72 14.55
C ILE A 318 -8.16 -25.75 13.74
N MET A 319 -7.65 -25.36 12.57
CA MET A 319 -6.85 -26.24 11.70
C MET A 319 -5.57 -26.72 12.39
N ALA A 320 -4.95 -25.93 13.27
CA ALA A 320 -3.80 -26.37 14.06
C ALA A 320 -4.11 -27.57 14.98
N ASN A 321 -5.36 -27.72 15.42
CA ASN A 321 -5.79 -28.88 16.20
C ASN A 321 -5.68 -30.19 15.41
N ILE A 322 -5.63 -30.15 14.07
CA ILE A 322 -5.34 -31.32 13.22
C ILE A 322 -4.03 -31.98 13.62
N PHE A 323 -3.05 -31.24 14.13
CA PHE A 323 -1.75 -31.81 14.54
C PHE A 323 -1.73 -32.25 16.00
N ILE A 324 -2.69 -31.80 16.81
CA ILE A 324 -2.68 -31.96 18.27
C ILE A 324 -3.55 -33.14 18.70
N VAL A 325 -4.72 -33.32 18.07
CA VAL A 325 -5.67 -34.36 18.49
C VAL A 325 -5.21 -35.77 18.07
N ALA A 326 -5.72 -36.79 18.77
CA ALA A 326 -5.52 -38.18 18.38
C ALA A 326 -6.15 -38.48 17.00
N PRO A 327 -5.62 -39.44 16.23
CA PRO A 327 -6.17 -39.87 14.94
C PRO A 327 -7.68 -40.13 14.92
N GLU A 328 -8.22 -40.68 16.01
CA GLU A 328 -9.63 -41.05 16.18
C GLU A 328 -10.55 -39.83 16.23
N SER A 329 -10.05 -38.68 16.67
CA SER A 329 -10.83 -37.44 16.81
C SER A 329 -10.84 -36.59 15.54
N LEU A 330 -10.04 -36.93 14.52
CA LEU A 330 -9.89 -36.11 13.32
C LEU A 330 -11.19 -35.99 12.52
N SER A 331 -11.92 -37.09 12.32
CA SER A 331 -13.18 -37.07 11.54
C SER A 331 -14.18 -36.09 12.16
N SER A 332 -14.39 -36.19 13.48
CA SER A 332 -15.31 -35.30 14.21
C SER A 332 -14.85 -33.84 14.18
N LEU A 333 -13.54 -33.57 14.29
CA LEU A 333 -13.01 -32.21 14.19
C LEU A 333 -13.30 -31.59 12.82
N ILE A 334 -13.07 -32.33 11.74
CA ILE A 334 -13.24 -31.85 10.37
C ILE A 334 -14.72 -31.68 10.02
N GLU A 335 -15.56 -32.66 10.36
CA GLU A 335 -17.01 -32.61 10.11
C GLU A 335 -17.68 -31.52 10.94
N GLY A 336 -17.21 -31.31 12.18
CA GLY A 336 -17.69 -30.24 13.06
C GLY A 336 -17.23 -28.85 12.65
N THR A 337 -16.30 -28.71 11.69
CA THR A 337 -15.83 -27.41 11.18
C THR A 337 -15.77 -27.42 9.65
N PRO A 338 -16.91 -27.29 8.94
CA PRO A 338 -16.95 -27.37 7.49
C PRO A 338 -16.08 -26.33 6.77
N SER A 339 -15.86 -25.16 7.38
CA SER A 339 -15.06 -24.06 6.81
C SER A 339 -13.60 -24.44 6.56
N ILE A 340 -13.04 -25.38 7.32
CA ILE A 340 -11.65 -25.82 7.15
C ILE A 340 -11.52 -27.09 6.28
N LYS A 341 -12.63 -27.74 5.90
CA LYS A 341 -12.63 -29.08 5.27
C LYS A 341 -11.70 -29.17 4.06
N LYS A 342 -11.74 -28.17 3.18
CA LYS A 342 -10.98 -28.13 1.93
C LYS A 342 -9.47 -28.05 2.19
N GLU A 343 -9.04 -27.18 3.09
CA GLU A 343 -7.64 -26.99 3.45
C GLU A 343 -7.12 -28.13 4.36
N ALA A 344 -7.98 -28.66 5.24
CA ALA A 344 -7.67 -29.75 6.17
C ALA A 344 -7.13 -31.00 5.45
N GLN A 345 -7.65 -31.32 4.26
CA GLN A 345 -7.17 -32.46 3.48
C GLN A 345 -5.66 -32.39 3.18
N ARG A 346 -5.12 -31.18 2.95
CA ARG A 346 -3.68 -30.97 2.71
C ARG A 346 -2.90 -31.02 4.01
N PHE A 347 -3.44 -30.45 5.09
CA PHE A 347 -2.75 -30.36 6.38
C PHE A 347 -2.66 -31.71 7.10
N VAL A 348 -3.68 -32.57 7.02
CA VAL A 348 -3.65 -33.91 7.63
C VAL A 348 -2.47 -34.74 7.11
N GLN A 349 -2.09 -34.59 5.84
CA GLN A 349 -0.96 -35.30 5.24
C GLN A 349 0.40 -34.93 5.85
N LEU A 350 0.47 -33.82 6.58
CA LEU A 350 1.69 -33.31 7.20
C LEU A 350 1.90 -33.85 8.61
N ARG A 351 0.94 -34.58 9.18
CA ARG A 351 1.13 -35.27 10.45
C ARG A 351 2.24 -36.31 10.33
N ASP A 352 3.10 -36.40 11.33
CA ASP A 352 4.18 -37.37 11.38
C ASP A 352 3.68 -38.83 11.48
N ASP A 353 2.51 -39.02 12.09
CA ASP A 353 1.81 -40.30 12.20
C ASP A 353 0.87 -40.61 11.03
N TYR A 354 0.81 -39.78 9.97
CA TYR A 354 -0.14 -39.94 8.86
C TYR A 354 -0.13 -41.35 8.25
N ARG A 355 1.06 -41.92 8.05
CA ARG A 355 1.25 -43.26 7.49
C ARG A 355 1.00 -44.36 8.52
N SER A 356 1.53 -44.23 9.74
CA SER A 356 1.41 -45.25 10.78
C SER A 356 -0.03 -45.40 11.26
N ALA A 357 -0.78 -44.30 11.37
CA ALA A 357 -2.20 -44.28 11.74
C ALA A 357 -3.16 -44.58 10.59
N ARG A 358 -2.66 -44.80 9.36
CA ARG A 358 -3.45 -45.10 8.14
C ARG A 358 -4.54 -44.06 7.86
N LEU A 359 -4.23 -42.78 8.04
CA LEU A 359 -5.22 -41.68 8.01
C LEU A 359 -5.92 -41.52 6.66
N ALA A 360 -5.26 -41.86 5.55
CA ALA A 360 -5.87 -41.83 4.21
C ALA A 360 -7.13 -42.69 4.12
N SER A 361 -7.12 -43.88 4.73
CA SER A 361 -8.26 -44.79 4.78
C SER A 361 -9.32 -44.31 5.75
N LYS A 362 -8.91 -43.96 6.98
CA LYS A 362 -9.82 -43.53 8.07
C LYS A 362 -10.65 -42.30 7.69
N LEU A 363 -10.09 -41.38 6.90
CA LEU A 363 -10.73 -40.11 6.55
C LEU A 363 -11.34 -40.12 5.14
N SER A 364 -11.31 -41.24 4.42
CA SER A 364 -11.82 -41.32 3.05
C SER A 364 -13.30 -40.90 2.92
N SER A 365 -14.15 -41.30 3.88
CA SER A 365 -15.56 -40.91 3.94
C SER A 365 -15.77 -39.43 4.27
N VAL A 366 -14.83 -38.83 5.01
CA VAL A 366 -14.88 -37.41 5.37
C VAL A 366 -14.61 -36.55 4.13
N TRP A 367 -13.78 -37.02 3.20
CA TRP A 367 -13.39 -36.28 1.98
C TRP A 367 -14.32 -36.48 0.78
N ALA A 368 -15.15 -37.52 0.81
CA ALA A 368 -16.31 -37.63 -0.07
C ALA A 368 -17.28 -36.46 0.17
#